data_AF-A0AAP0HIM0-F1
#
_entry.id   AF-A0AAP0HIM0-F1
#
_cell.length_a   1.000
_cell.length_b   1.000
_cell.length_c   1.000
_cell.angle_alpha   90.00
_cell.angle_beta   90.00
_cell.angle_gamma   90.00
#
_symmetry.space_group_name_H-M   'P 1'
#
loop_
_entity.id
_entity.type
_entity.pdbx_description
1 polymer ?
#
loop_
_entity_poly.entity_id
_entity_poly.type
_entity_poly.pdbx_seq_one_letter_code
_entity_poly.pdbx_strand_id
1 'polypeptide(L)'
;MASLQMHLLMLVLLLPLVTGFVSIRHTCVEDKLLRRFNYWRAVLGGIPSVDSNKGAVCVAEKIADKLEHQQHCKPISPKGPEAKFSNYPKQLSECKIDPNTTRDGAVLMVECVTNVAVVSFNFTQSKFVQYLNNTTKFF
;
A
#
# COMPACT_ATOMS: atom_id res chain seq x y z
N MET A 1 21.61 -3.06 -51.69
CA MET A 1 21.33 -4.21 -50.78
C MET A 1 22.10 -4.12 -49.47
N ALA A 2 23.41 -3.84 -49.47
CA ALA A 2 24.22 -3.71 -48.23
C ALA A 2 23.78 -2.58 -47.27
N SER A 3 23.37 -1.42 -47.79
CA SER A 3 22.95 -0.28 -46.96
C SER A 3 21.69 -0.56 -46.13
N LEU A 4 20.70 -1.25 -46.70
CA LEU A 4 19.47 -1.61 -46.00
C LEU A 4 19.74 -2.61 -44.86
N GLN A 5 20.65 -3.57 -45.09
CA GLN A 5 21.04 -4.55 -44.07
C GLN A 5 21.77 -3.91 -42.89
N MET A 6 22.62 -2.91 -43.14
CA MET A 6 23.32 -2.18 -42.07
C MET A 6 22.36 -1.35 -41.21
N HIS A 7 21.35 -0.71 -41.83
CA HIS A 7 20.33 0.02 -41.08
C HIS A 7 19.44 -0.92 -40.25
N LEU A 8 19.10 -2.09 -40.80
CA LEU A 8 18.33 -3.11 -40.08
C LEU A 8 19.09 -3.63 -38.85
N LEU A 9 20.39 -3.91 -39.01
CA LEU A 9 21.28 -4.36 -37.93
C LEU A 9 21.39 -3.32 -36.82
N MET A 10 21.55 -2.04 -37.17
CA MET A 10 21.59 -0.95 -36.20
C MET A 10 20.27 -0.79 -35.45
N LEU A 11 19.13 -0.94 -36.12
CA LEU A 11 17.82 -0.86 -35.48
C LEU A 11 17.62 -2.00 -34.47
N VAL A 12 18.06 -3.22 -34.81
CA VAL A 12 17.98 -4.41 -33.96
C VAL A 12 18.90 -4.30 -32.74
N LEU A 13 20.07 -3.67 -32.88
CA LEU A 13 21.02 -3.43 -31.78
C LEU A 13 20.57 -2.32 -30.82
N LEU A 14 19.84 -1.33 -31.31
CA LEU A 14 19.32 -0.22 -30.49
C LEU A 14 18.02 -0.59 -29.77
N LEU A 15 17.21 -1.51 -30.31
CA LEU A 15 15.97 -1.99 -29.70
C LEU A 15 16.15 -2.47 -28.24
N PRO A 16 17.13 -3.33 -27.89
CA PRO A 16 17.34 -3.79 -26.51
C PRO A 16 17.82 -2.67 -25.57
N LEU A 17 18.48 -1.63 -26.08
CA LEU A 17 18.82 -0.46 -25.26
C LEU A 17 17.55 0.32 -24.89
N VAL A 18 16.63 0.54 -25.84
CA VAL A 18 15.39 1.28 -25.59
C VAL A 18 14.41 0.45 -24.74
N THR A 19 14.33 -0.87 -24.93
CA THR A 19 13.46 -1.74 -24.13
C THR A 19 14.06 -2.10 -22.76
N GLY A 20 15.39 -2.06 -22.60
CA GLY A 20 16.06 -2.30 -21.32
C GLY A 20 15.80 -1.23 -20.26
N PHE A 21 15.43 -0.01 -20.68
CA PHE A 21 15.00 1.07 -19.78
C PHE A 21 13.52 1.01 -19.40
N VAL A 22 12.71 0.22 -20.11
CA VAL A 22 11.34 -0.11 -19.68
C VAL A 22 11.46 -1.21 -18.63
N SER A 23 12.07 -0.87 -17.49
CA SER A 23 11.77 -1.56 -16.26
C SER A 23 10.27 -1.39 -16.05
N ILE A 24 9.51 -2.41 -16.43
CA ILE A 24 8.14 -2.59 -15.95
C ILE A 24 8.32 -2.75 -14.45
N ARG A 25 8.40 -1.62 -13.73
CA ARG A 25 8.35 -1.60 -12.29
C ARG A 25 6.98 -2.18 -11.98
N HIS A 26 6.96 -3.47 -11.69
CA HIS A 26 5.81 -4.14 -11.15
C HIS A 26 5.58 -3.47 -9.79
N THR A 27 4.78 -2.40 -9.81
CA THR A 27 4.52 -1.61 -8.62
C THR A 27 3.75 -2.51 -7.68
N CYS A 28 4.35 -2.80 -6.52
CA CYS A 28 3.74 -3.64 -5.50
C CYS A 28 2.39 -3.02 -5.10
N VAL A 29 1.46 -3.85 -4.62
CA VAL A 29 0.15 -3.35 -4.16
C VAL A 29 0.34 -2.28 -3.07
N GLU A 30 1.34 -2.44 -2.22
CA GLU A 30 1.80 -1.48 -1.22
C GLU A 30 2.15 -0.12 -1.83
N ASP A 31 2.98 -0.08 -2.88
CA ASP A 31 3.34 1.17 -3.57
C ASP A 31 2.11 1.89 -4.14
N LYS A 32 1.14 1.13 -4.66
CA LYS A 32 -0.11 1.68 -5.20
C LYS A 32 -0.98 2.27 -4.09
N LEU A 33 -1.04 1.60 -2.93
CA LEU A 33 -1.78 2.08 -1.76
C LEU A 33 -1.11 3.33 -1.18
N LEU A 34 0.22 3.34 -1.01
CA LEU A 34 0.98 4.49 -0.52
C LEU A 34 0.81 5.72 -1.42
N ARG A 35 0.97 5.54 -2.73
CA ARG A 35 0.78 6.62 -3.71
C ARG A 35 -0.61 7.22 -3.60
N ARG A 36 -1.64 6.38 -3.46
CA ARG A 36 -3.03 6.84 -3.37
C ARG A 36 -3.34 7.48 -2.03
N PHE A 37 -2.76 7.00 -0.93
CA PHE A 37 -2.86 7.65 0.38
C PHE A 37 -2.27 9.07 0.34
N ASN A 38 -1.06 9.22 -0.23
CA ASN A 38 -0.40 10.52 -0.39
C ASN A 38 -1.19 11.48 -1.31
N TYR A 39 -1.82 10.96 -2.36
CA TYR A 39 -2.74 11.76 -3.19
C TYR A 39 -3.88 12.36 -2.36
N TRP A 40 -4.56 11.56 -1.54
CA TRP A 40 -5.67 12.06 -0.70
C TRP A 40 -5.21 13.03 0.38
N ARG A 41 -4.02 12.83 0.97
CA ARG A 41 -3.41 13.79 1.90
C ARG A 41 -3.19 15.16 1.26
N ALA A 42 -2.70 15.19 0.02
CA ALA A 42 -2.51 16.42 -0.72
C ALA A 42 -3.84 17.11 -1.05
N VAL A 43 -4.82 16.35 -1.58
CA VAL A 43 -6.09 16.90 -2.05
C VAL A 43 -7.01 17.37 -0.92
N LEU A 44 -7.08 16.64 0.20
CA LEU A 44 -8.04 16.94 1.26
C LEU A 44 -7.52 17.90 2.33
N GLY A 45 -6.20 18.01 2.50
CA GLY A 45 -5.64 18.80 3.59
C GLY A 45 -4.32 19.49 3.31
N GLY A 46 -3.78 19.42 2.08
CA GLY A 46 -2.46 19.99 1.77
C GLY A 46 -1.33 19.39 2.63
N ILE A 47 -1.50 18.16 3.09
CA ILE A 47 -0.63 17.54 4.10
C ILE A 47 0.57 16.89 3.41
N PRO A 48 1.80 16.99 3.96
CA PRO A 48 2.97 16.34 3.40
C PRO A 48 2.78 14.85 3.18
N SER A 49 3.37 14.35 2.09
CA SER A 49 3.44 12.92 1.81
C SER A 49 4.23 12.20 2.91
N VAL A 50 3.88 10.95 3.13
CA VAL A 50 4.60 10.05 4.02
C VAL A 50 5.31 8.98 3.22
N ASP A 51 6.36 8.43 3.79
CA ASP A 51 7.09 7.29 3.24
C ASP A 51 6.62 5.97 3.87
N SER A 52 6.92 4.86 3.18
CA SER A 52 6.72 3.52 3.72
C SER A 52 7.59 3.30 4.96
N ASN A 53 7.05 2.57 5.93
CA ASN A 53 7.74 2.17 7.13
C ASN A 53 7.84 0.65 7.20
N LYS A 54 9.07 0.12 7.17
CA LYS A 54 9.32 -1.33 7.22
C LYS A 54 8.70 -2.04 8.43
N GLY A 55 8.61 -1.36 9.57
CA GLY A 55 7.93 -1.89 10.74
C GLY A 55 6.42 -2.01 10.51
N ALA A 56 5.80 -0.97 9.94
CA ALA A 56 4.38 -0.96 9.60
C ALA A 56 4.02 -2.02 8.56
N VAL A 57 4.88 -2.22 7.54
CA VAL A 57 4.76 -3.34 6.57
C VAL A 57 4.75 -4.67 7.29
N CYS A 58 5.76 -4.94 8.13
CA CYS A 58 5.84 -6.18 8.91
C CYS A 58 4.60 -6.43 9.78
N VAL A 59 4.06 -5.38 10.41
CA VAL A 59 2.85 -5.50 11.25
C VAL A 59 1.63 -5.82 10.39
N ALA A 60 1.50 -5.18 9.23
CA ALA A 60 0.41 -5.42 8.29
C ALA A 60 0.44 -6.87 7.76
N GLU A 61 1.62 -7.39 7.39
CA GLU A 61 1.80 -8.79 6.97
C GLU A 61 1.38 -9.76 8.08
N LYS A 62 1.88 -9.59 9.31
CA LYS A 62 1.50 -10.45 10.45
C LYS A 62 0.01 -10.41 10.79
N ILE A 63 -0.65 -9.29 10.52
CA ILE A 63 -2.10 -9.18 10.67
C ILE A 63 -2.80 -9.90 9.51
N ALA A 64 -2.33 -9.72 8.28
CA ALA A 64 -2.87 -10.39 7.10
C ALA A 64 -2.79 -11.92 7.23
N ASP A 65 -1.65 -12.48 7.63
CA ASP A 65 -1.47 -13.93 7.85
C ASP A 65 -2.49 -14.51 8.85
N LYS A 66 -2.84 -13.74 9.89
CA LYS A 66 -3.84 -14.14 10.88
C LYS A 66 -5.27 -14.07 10.34
N LEU A 67 -5.53 -13.14 9.43
CA LEU A 67 -6.85 -12.92 8.84
C LEU A 67 -7.12 -13.86 7.65
N GLU A 68 -6.07 -14.31 6.95
CA GLU A 68 -6.12 -15.20 5.78
C GLU A 68 -6.99 -16.45 6.03
N HIS A 69 -7.02 -16.93 7.28
CA HIS A 69 -7.77 -18.13 7.67
C HIS A 69 -9.10 -17.84 8.38
N GLN A 70 -9.37 -16.59 8.77
CA GLN A 70 -10.48 -16.25 9.68
C GLN A 70 -11.67 -15.58 9.00
N GLN A 71 -11.48 -14.86 7.90
CA GLN A 71 -12.54 -14.01 7.33
C GLN A 71 -12.54 -14.03 5.81
N HIS A 72 -13.34 -14.91 5.22
CA HIS A 72 -13.89 -14.65 3.90
C HIS A 72 -14.98 -13.57 4.01
N CYS A 73 -14.72 -12.42 3.41
CA CYS A 73 -15.71 -11.42 2.98
C CYS A 73 -16.90 -11.15 3.92
N LYS A 74 -16.65 -10.87 5.21
CA LYS A 74 -17.70 -10.31 6.07
C LYS A 74 -17.65 -8.78 6.03
N PRO A 75 -18.78 -8.07 5.83
CA PRO A 75 -18.81 -6.63 5.84
C PRO A 75 -18.40 -6.13 7.22
N ILE A 76 -17.31 -5.39 7.25
CA ILE A 76 -16.86 -4.70 8.45
C ILE A 76 -17.69 -3.44 8.62
N SER A 77 -18.25 -3.26 9.83
CA SER A 77 -19.02 -2.08 10.20
C SER A 77 -18.20 -0.80 9.96
N PRO A 78 -18.79 0.29 9.44
CA PRO A 78 -18.12 1.59 9.25
C PRO A 78 -17.62 2.26 10.55
N LYS A 79 -17.90 1.66 11.72
CA LYS A 79 -17.25 1.98 12.99
C LYS A 79 -15.84 1.36 13.10
N GLY A 80 -15.44 0.53 12.13
CA GLY A 80 -14.42 -0.51 12.25
C GLY A 80 -14.83 -1.53 13.30
N PRO A 81 -14.45 -2.80 13.25
CA PRO A 81 -13.98 -3.32 14.51
C PRO A 81 -12.82 -2.38 14.87
N GLU A 82 -12.81 -1.86 16.09
CA GLU A 82 -11.58 -2.10 16.82
C GLU A 82 -11.40 -3.61 16.70
N ALA A 83 -10.71 -4.07 15.66
CA ALA A 83 -10.17 -5.39 15.66
C ALA A 83 -9.16 -5.24 16.77
N LYS A 84 -9.64 -5.51 17.99
CA LYS A 84 -8.80 -5.81 19.13
C LYS A 84 -8.12 -7.08 18.67
N PHE A 85 -7.13 -6.91 17.81
CA PHE A 85 -6.10 -7.89 17.57
C PHE A 85 -5.55 -8.04 18.97
N SER A 86 -6.03 -9.06 19.68
CA SER A 86 -5.78 -9.26 21.10
C SER A 86 -4.28 -9.36 21.40
N ASN A 87 -3.48 -9.51 20.34
CA ASN A 87 -2.04 -9.56 20.33
C ASN A 87 -1.35 -8.32 19.71
N TYR A 88 -2.02 -7.22 19.36
CA TYR A 88 -1.38 -6.08 18.65
C TYR A 88 -0.03 -5.64 19.26
N PRO A 89 0.12 -5.50 20.59
CA PRO A 89 1.42 -5.19 21.20
C PRO A 89 2.51 -6.24 20.92
N LYS A 90 2.13 -7.52 20.82
CA LYS A 90 3.03 -8.62 20.43
C LYS A 90 3.46 -8.48 18.97
N GLN A 91 2.55 -8.17 18.05
CA GLN A 91 2.91 -7.93 16.64
C GLN A 91 3.82 -6.71 16.46
N LEU A 92 3.56 -5.62 17.19
CA LEU A 92 4.44 -4.45 17.22
C LEU A 92 5.85 -4.85 17.68
N SER A 93 5.94 -5.61 18.77
CA SER A 93 7.21 -6.08 19.32
C SER A 93 7.97 -7.00 18.35
N GLU A 94 7.29 -7.95 17.71
CA GLU A 94 7.88 -8.83 16.70
C GLU A 94 8.41 -8.06 15.48
N CYS A 95 7.83 -6.89 15.18
CA CYS A 95 8.25 -5.99 14.10
C CYS A 95 9.15 -4.84 14.56
N LYS A 96 9.69 -4.91 15.78
CA LYS A 96 10.60 -3.90 16.37
C LYS A 96 9.99 -2.49 16.43
N ILE A 97 8.66 -2.40 16.56
CA ILE A 97 7.95 -1.16 16.88
C ILE A 97 7.73 -1.11 18.38
N ASP A 98 8.04 0.03 19.00
CA ASP A 98 7.79 0.24 20.42
C ASP A 98 6.27 0.39 20.67
N PRO A 99 5.63 -0.56 21.39
CA PRO A 99 4.20 -0.49 21.68
C PRO A 99 3.82 0.67 22.60
N ASN A 100 4.78 1.28 23.30
CA ASN A 100 4.50 2.45 24.14
C ASN A 100 4.28 3.72 23.32
N THR A 101 4.90 3.79 22.14
CA THR A 101 4.80 4.93 21.20
C THR A 101 3.76 4.72 20.11
N THR A 102 3.35 3.47 19.87
CA THR A 102 2.37 3.07 18.87
C THR A 102 1.18 2.41 19.55
N ARG A 103 0.17 3.21 19.88
CA ARG A 103 -0.98 2.75 20.68
C ARG A 103 -2.09 2.12 19.84
N ASP A 104 -2.33 2.67 18.66
CA ASP A 104 -3.48 2.32 17.84
C ASP A 104 -3.07 1.91 16.43
N GLY A 105 -3.93 1.14 15.79
CA GLY A 105 -3.84 0.76 14.39
C GLY A 105 -5.24 0.54 13.86
N ALA A 106 -5.49 0.96 12.61
CA ALA A 106 -6.75 0.72 11.94
C ALA A 106 -6.54 -0.25 10.78
N VAL A 107 -7.32 -1.33 10.78
CA VAL A 107 -7.38 -2.24 9.64
C VAL A 107 -8.64 -1.93 8.86
N LEU A 108 -8.43 -1.40 7.66
CA LEU A 108 -9.48 -1.18 6.69
C LEU A 108 -9.69 -2.51 5.98
N MET A 109 -10.68 -3.28 6.42
CA MET A 109 -11.16 -4.32 5.54
C MET A 109 -11.95 -3.67 4.43
N VAL A 110 -11.40 -3.82 3.23
CA VAL A 110 -12.05 -3.38 2.03
C VAL A 110 -12.86 -4.55 1.53
N GLU A 111 -14.16 -4.37 1.51
CA GLU A 111 -15.20 -5.26 0.99
C GLU A 111 -14.75 -6.01 -0.26
N CYS A 112 -14.09 -7.16 -0.11
CA CYS A 112 -13.57 -8.05 -1.17
C CYS A 112 -13.44 -7.40 -2.56
N VAL A 113 -12.68 -6.29 -2.64
CA VAL A 113 -12.66 -5.50 -3.85
C VAL A 113 -11.57 -6.03 -4.76
N THR A 114 -11.95 -6.33 -5.99
CA THR A 114 -11.06 -6.59 -7.11
C THR A 114 -10.23 -5.37 -7.53
N ASN A 115 -10.42 -4.19 -6.91
CA ASN A 115 -9.83 -2.93 -7.36
C ASN A 115 -9.42 -1.97 -6.21
N VAL A 116 -8.14 -1.62 -6.18
CA VAL A 116 -7.51 -0.66 -5.26
C VAL A 116 -8.13 0.75 -5.27
N ALA A 117 -8.87 1.12 -6.32
CA ALA A 117 -9.51 2.43 -6.42
C ALA A 117 -10.72 2.57 -5.48
N VAL A 118 -11.48 1.49 -5.26
CA VAL A 118 -12.67 1.47 -4.40
C VAL A 118 -12.27 1.54 -2.92
N VAL A 119 -11.13 0.94 -2.59
CA VAL A 119 -10.49 1.01 -1.25
C VAL A 119 -10.42 2.43 -0.73
N SER A 120 -10.06 3.38 -1.60
CA SER A 120 -9.81 4.75 -1.20
C SER A 120 -11.07 5.61 -1.10
N PHE A 121 -12.17 5.24 -1.77
CA PHE A 121 -13.43 5.98 -1.70
C PHE A 121 -14.16 5.72 -0.37
N ASN A 122 -14.11 4.48 0.13
CA ASN A 122 -14.63 4.16 1.47
C ASN A 122 -13.77 4.78 2.58
N PHE A 123 -12.47 4.97 2.34
CA PHE A 123 -11.57 5.56 3.34
C PHE A 123 -11.91 7.02 3.63
N THR A 124 -12.07 7.85 2.60
CA THR A 124 -12.34 9.29 2.75
C THR A 124 -13.72 9.62 3.34
N GLN A 125 -14.70 8.71 3.19
CA GLN A 125 -16.05 8.88 3.72
C GLN A 125 -16.31 8.19 5.06
N SER A 126 -15.29 7.55 5.62
CA SER A 126 -15.38 6.83 6.89
C SER A 126 -14.75 7.61 8.04
N LYS A 127 -14.93 7.10 9.27
CA LYS A 127 -14.20 7.60 10.45
C LYS A 127 -12.69 7.51 10.31
N PHE A 128 -12.19 6.71 9.37
CA PHE A 128 -10.77 6.53 9.14
C PHE A 128 -10.10 7.71 8.44
N VAL A 129 -10.86 8.71 7.97
CA VAL A 129 -10.33 9.99 7.48
C VAL A 129 -9.39 10.66 8.49
N GLN A 130 -9.58 10.45 9.79
CA GLN A 130 -8.68 10.96 10.83
C GLN A 130 -7.24 10.48 10.68
N TYR A 131 -7.03 9.27 10.13
CA TYR A 131 -5.69 8.73 9.87
C TYR A 131 -5.01 9.42 8.67
N LEU A 132 -5.75 10.06 7.77
CA LEU A 132 -5.11 10.92 6.74
C LEU A 132 -4.41 12.10 7.37
N ASN A 133 -4.94 12.65 8.45
CA ASN A 133 -4.43 13.87 9.05
C ASN A 133 -3.32 13.58 10.07
N ASN A 134 -3.50 12.55 10.90
CA ASN A 134 -2.66 12.34 12.09
C ASN A 134 -1.49 11.37 11.86
N THR A 135 -1.45 10.69 10.72
CA THR A 135 -0.41 9.70 10.42
C THR A 135 0.86 10.37 9.89
N THR A 136 2.01 9.99 10.46
CA THR A 136 3.34 10.47 10.04
C THR A 136 4.13 9.46 9.21
N LYS A 137 3.69 8.19 9.19
CA LYS A 137 4.31 7.08 8.42
C LYS A 137 3.25 6.09 7.95
N PHE A 138 3.37 5.56 6.74
CA PHE A 138 2.40 4.62 6.15
C PHE A 138 3.01 3.21 6.02
N PHE A 139 2.17 2.21 5.81
CA PHE A 139 2.63 0.85 5.51
C PHE A 139 3.32 0.83 4.13
#